data_AF-A0A2V6CM84-F1
#
_entry.id   AF-A0A2V6CM84-F1
#
_cell.length_a   1.000
_cell.length_b   1.000
_cell.length_c   1.000
_cell.angle_alpha   90.00
_cell.angle_beta   90.00
_cell.angle_gamma   90.00
#
_symmetry.space_group_name_H-M   'P 1'
#
loop_
_entity.id
_entity.type
_entity.pdbx_description
1 polymer ?
#
loop_
_entity_poly.entity_id
_entity_poly.type
_entity_poly.pdbx_seq_one_letter_code
_entity_poly.pdbx_strand_id
1 'polypeptide(L)'
;MGSVRRASLLLALLLVLAGNSFAANGEYIILVGGPSLANFIRAARLRTEQLRAQLGPDAQITWLVYKQGYIDRAKQEHQDLIALIDTVREKFNLNLVWFNAGSEVIDYLNNPAGAGRNQVKIVGFEYFGHSNRACFMFDYSNLIDSACKSWLHENELAKIERRDFAHGAYVRSWGCHTGESMSKKWYRATGTHMIGAIGKTQFMMEELPILISEGGKWIN
;
A
#
# COMPACT_ATOMS: atom_id res chain seq x y z
N MET A 1 55.12 -12.63 9.36
CA MET A 1 54.24 -11.49 9.00
C MET A 1 53.07 -12.01 8.20
N GLY A 2 52.01 -12.43 8.87
CA GLY A 2 50.77 -12.90 8.27
C GLY A 2 49.58 -12.34 9.05
N SER A 3 48.40 -12.36 8.41
CA SER A 3 47.07 -12.10 8.98
C SER A 3 46.50 -10.67 9.06
N VAL A 4 46.64 -9.85 8.02
CA VAL A 4 45.80 -8.62 7.92
C VAL A 4 45.21 -8.41 6.52
N ARG A 5 44.48 -9.40 5.97
CA ARG A 5 43.71 -9.22 4.72
C ARG A 5 42.37 -9.97 4.64
N ARG A 6 41.81 -10.41 5.78
CA ARG A 6 40.48 -11.09 5.79
C ARG A 6 39.40 -10.39 6.63
N ALA A 7 39.71 -9.27 7.28
CA ALA A 7 38.75 -8.60 8.16
C ALA A 7 37.83 -7.59 7.44
N SER A 8 38.13 -7.19 6.20
CA SER A 8 37.43 -6.06 5.56
C SER A 8 36.23 -6.45 4.68
N LEU A 9 36.03 -7.74 4.39
CA LEU A 9 34.91 -8.22 3.55
C LEU A 9 33.69 -8.66 4.37
N LEU A 10 33.80 -8.78 5.69
CA LEU A 10 32.69 -9.14 6.58
C LEU A 10 31.88 -7.92 7.07
N LEU A 11 32.42 -6.70 6.97
CA LEU A 11 31.76 -5.49 7.48
C LEU A 11 30.85 -4.80 6.46
N ALA A 12 31.01 -5.09 5.16
CA ALA A 12 30.18 -4.50 4.10
C ALA A 12 28.85 -5.26 3.86
N LEU A 13 28.70 -6.46 4.44
CA LEU A 13 27.49 -7.29 4.32
C LEU A 13 26.53 -7.16 5.52
N LEU A 14 26.77 -6.18 6.41
CA LEU A 14 25.96 -5.93 7.61
C LEU A 14 25.07 -4.68 7.51
N LEU A 15 25.10 -3.97 6.38
CA LEU A 15 24.37 -2.70 6.18
C LEU A 15 23.00 -2.83 5.48
N VAL A 16 22.51 -4.04 5.23
CA VAL A 16 21.18 -4.28 4.63
C VAL A 16 20.17 -4.90 5.61
N LEU A 17 20.55 -5.10 6.88
CA LEU A 17 19.66 -5.68 7.90
C LEU A 17 19.34 -4.73 9.07
N ALA A 18 19.34 -3.43 8.83
CA ALA A 18 18.48 -2.53 9.62
C ALA A 18 17.01 -2.68 9.14
N GLY A 19 16.54 -3.93 9.05
CA GLY A 19 15.12 -4.20 9.12
C GLY A 19 14.72 -3.83 10.54
N ASN A 20 14.05 -2.69 10.69
CA ASN A 20 13.44 -2.36 11.96
C ASN A 20 12.66 -3.58 12.43
N SER A 21 13.01 -4.13 13.59
CA SER A 21 12.29 -5.22 14.24
C SER A 21 10.93 -4.71 14.73
N PHE A 22 10.03 -4.32 13.82
CA PHE A 22 8.64 -3.95 14.09
C PHE A 22 7.69 -5.13 13.87
N ALA A 23 8.19 -6.37 13.88
CA ALA A 23 7.42 -7.54 13.47
C ALA A 23 6.55 -8.17 14.59
N ALA A 24 6.51 -7.63 15.81
CA ALA A 24 5.85 -8.38 16.90
C ALA A 24 4.37 -8.03 17.17
N ASN A 25 3.86 -6.82 16.87
CA ASN A 25 2.51 -6.42 17.34
C ASN A 25 1.75 -5.43 16.44
N GLY A 26 2.03 -5.42 15.14
CA GLY A 26 1.44 -4.44 14.21
C GLY A 26 0.81 -5.05 12.97
N GLU A 27 -0.18 -4.34 12.43
CA GLU A 27 -0.80 -4.66 11.14
C GLU A 27 -0.12 -3.86 10.01
N TYR A 28 0.20 -4.54 8.92
CA TYR A 28 0.61 -3.93 7.66
C TYR A 28 -0.55 -3.93 6.67
N ILE A 29 -0.96 -2.76 6.19
CA ILE A 29 -2.12 -2.61 5.31
C ILE A 29 -1.66 -2.30 3.89
N ILE A 30 -2.15 -3.07 2.93
CA ILE A 30 -2.04 -2.78 1.51
C ILE A 30 -3.44 -2.41 0.99
N LEU A 31 -3.63 -1.15 0.63
CA LEU A 31 -4.85 -0.63 0.03
C LEU A 31 -4.74 -0.69 -1.49
N VAL A 32 -5.67 -1.38 -2.14
CA VAL A 32 -5.68 -1.62 -3.58
C VAL A 32 -6.94 -1.06 -4.21
N GLY A 33 -6.77 -0.17 -5.19
CA GLY A 33 -7.86 0.33 -6.03
C GLY A 33 -8.39 -0.72 -7.00
N GLY A 34 -9.48 -0.39 -7.68
CA GLY A 34 -10.08 -1.19 -8.74
C GLY A 34 -9.17 -1.25 -9.98
N PRO A 35 -9.28 -2.32 -10.77
CA PRO A 35 -8.42 -2.56 -11.92
C PRO A 35 -8.61 -1.46 -12.98
N SER A 36 -7.57 -1.23 -13.79
CA SER A 36 -7.68 -0.41 -15.00
C SER A 36 -6.84 -1.07 -16.09
N LEU A 37 -6.21 -0.30 -16.98
CA LEU A 37 -5.11 -0.81 -17.82
C LEU A 37 -3.87 -1.19 -16.96
N ALA A 38 -3.78 -0.67 -15.73
CA ALA A 38 -2.74 -1.04 -14.76
C ALA A 38 -3.20 -2.19 -13.85
N ASN A 39 -2.29 -3.15 -13.61
CA ASN A 39 -2.55 -4.34 -12.79
C ASN A 39 -2.13 -4.13 -11.33
N PHE A 40 -2.98 -3.45 -10.55
CA PHE A 40 -2.67 -3.08 -9.16
C PHE A 40 -2.52 -4.30 -8.22
N ILE A 41 -3.32 -5.35 -8.42
CA ILE A 41 -3.19 -6.62 -7.67
C ILE A 41 -1.85 -7.28 -7.90
N ARG A 42 -1.31 -7.22 -9.12
CA ARG A 42 0.03 -7.75 -9.40
C ARG A 42 1.11 -7.01 -8.59
N ALA A 43 1.09 -5.69 -8.59
CA ALA A 43 2.05 -4.91 -7.80
C ALA A 43 1.87 -5.13 -6.28
N ALA A 44 0.63 -5.17 -5.81
CA ALA A 44 0.31 -5.51 -4.43
C ALA A 44 0.84 -6.91 -4.05
N ARG A 45 0.70 -7.91 -4.94
CA ARG A 45 1.25 -9.26 -4.74
C ARG A 45 2.78 -9.25 -4.65
N LEU A 46 3.46 -8.57 -5.57
CA LEU A 46 4.93 -8.43 -5.52
C LEU A 46 5.36 -7.80 -4.20
N ARG A 47 4.63 -6.79 -3.72
CA ARG A 47 4.93 -6.15 -2.43
C ARG A 47 4.66 -7.10 -1.26
N THR A 48 3.58 -7.85 -1.27
CA THR A 48 3.29 -8.88 -0.27
C THR A 48 4.41 -9.91 -0.17
N GLU A 49 4.95 -10.38 -1.30
CA GLU A 49 6.08 -11.31 -1.32
C GLU A 49 7.31 -10.72 -0.59
N GLN A 50 7.63 -9.45 -0.87
CA GLN A 50 8.72 -8.75 -0.16
C GLN A 50 8.44 -8.59 1.33
N LEU A 51 7.21 -8.21 1.70
CA LEU A 51 6.82 -8.04 3.10
C LEU A 51 6.87 -9.35 3.87
N ARG A 52 6.41 -10.45 3.27
CA ARG A 52 6.49 -11.79 3.86
C ARG A 52 7.94 -12.21 4.08
N ALA A 53 8.84 -11.91 3.13
CA ALA A 53 10.27 -12.16 3.30
C ALA A 53 10.90 -11.28 4.40
N GLN A 54 10.42 -10.05 4.59
CA GLN A 54 10.96 -9.09 5.56
C GLN A 54 10.42 -9.27 6.99
N LEU A 55 9.12 -9.53 7.12
CA LEU A 55 8.38 -9.53 8.38
C LEU A 55 8.11 -10.95 8.91
N GLY A 56 8.26 -11.97 8.06
CA GLY A 56 7.99 -13.36 8.40
C GLY A 56 6.59 -13.86 8.01
N PRO A 57 6.34 -15.16 8.16
CA PRO A 57 5.09 -15.81 7.74
C PRO A 57 3.88 -15.39 8.58
N ASP A 58 4.08 -15.10 9.86
CA ASP A 58 2.99 -14.80 10.82
C ASP A 58 2.65 -13.32 10.92
N ALA A 59 3.34 -12.45 10.17
CA ALA A 59 3.06 -11.02 10.21
C ALA A 59 1.61 -10.74 9.77
N GLN A 60 0.91 -9.86 10.50
CA GLN A 60 -0.46 -9.51 10.12
C GLN A 60 -0.42 -8.58 8.91
N ILE A 61 -0.72 -9.11 7.72
CA ILE A 61 -0.83 -8.34 6.48
C ILE A 61 -2.29 -8.37 6.04
N THR A 62 -2.85 -7.17 5.87
CA THR A 62 -4.22 -6.98 5.42
C THR A 62 -4.22 -6.37 4.02
N TRP A 63 -5.02 -6.95 3.13
CA TRP A 63 -5.38 -6.36 1.85
C TRP A 63 -6.75 -5.71 1.95
N LEU A 64 -6.82 -4.39 1.81
CA LEU A 64 -8.07 -3.67 1.60
C LEU A 64 -8.25 -3.48 0.10
N VAL A 65 -9.20 -4.19 -0.51
CA VAL A 65 -9.37 -4.21 -1.97
C VAL A 65 -10.74 -3.67 -2.36
N TYR A 66 -10.74 -2.73 -3.31
CA TYR A 66 -11.97 -2.16 -3.85
C TYR A 66 -12.74 -3.21 -4.68
N LYS A 67 -13.86 -3.71 -4.15
CA LYS A 67 -14.52 -4.91 -4.70
C LYS A 67 -15.18 -4.69 -6.05
N GLN A 68 -15.92 -3.58 -6.18
CA GLN A 68 -16.80 -3.36 -7.33
C GLN A 68 -16.03 -3.34 -8.66
N GLY A 69 -14.83 -2.75 -8.69
CA GLY A 69 -14.00 -2.71 -9.90
C GLY A 69 -13.60 -4.10 -10.40
N TYR A 70 -13.30 -5.05 -9.51
CA TYR A 70 -12.97 -6.42 -9.91
C TYR A 70 -14.20 -7.22 -10.34
N ILE A 71 -15.37 -6.96 -9.77
CA ILE A 71 -16.63 -7.55 -10.25
C ILE A 71 -16.93 -7.10 -11.67
N ASP A 72 -16.81 -5.80 -11.94
CA ASP A 72 -17.11 -5.24 -13.26
C ASP A 72 -16.09 -5.70 -14.29
N ARG A 73 -14.80 -5.76 -13.92
CA ARG A 73 -13.77 -6.26 -14.83
C ARG A 73 -13.87 -7.76 -15.08
N ALA A 74 -14.21 -8.57 -14.08
CA ALA A 74 -14.41 -10.01 -14.23
C ALA A 74 -15.43 -10.35 -15.33
N LYS A 75 -16.49 -9.53 -15.44
CA LYS A 75 -17.51 -9.67 -16.50
C LYS A 75 -16.95 -9.35 -17.89
N GLN A 76 -16.09 -8.33 -18.00
CA GLN A 76 -15.49 -7.90 -19.26
C GLN A 76 -14.40 -8.88 -19.74
N GLU A 77 -13.61 -9.43 -18.81
CA GLU A 77 -12.50 -10.35 -19.11
C GLU A 77 -12.94 -11.82 -19.14
N HIS A 78 -14.20 -12.12 -18.82
CA HIS A 78 -14.72 -13.49 -18.69
C HIS A 78 -13.88 -14.38 -17.77
N GLN A 79 -13.35 -13.79 -16.69
CA GLN A 79 -12.45 -14.44 -15.74
C GLN A 79 -12.89 -14.13 -14.31
N ASP A 80 -12.87 -15.13 -13.42
CA ASP A 80 -13.21 -14.95 -12.01
C ASP A 80 -12.05 -14.29 -11.24
N LEU A 81 -11.97 -12.96 -11.34
CA LEU A 81 -10.93 -12.18 -10.66
C LEU A 81 -11.02 -12.25 -9.13
N ILE A 82 -12.22 -12.45 -8.59
CA ILE A 82 -12.42 -12.56 -7.14
C ILE A 82 -11.79 -13.85 -6.63
N ALA A 83 -12.06 -14.98 -7.29
CA ALA A 83 -11.43 -16.25 -6.96
C ALA A 83 -9.90 -16.18 -7.09
N LEU A 84 -9.37 -15.51 -8.12
CA LEU A 84 -7.92 -15.33 -8.27
C LEU A 84 -7.32 -14.53 -7.12
N ILE A 85 -7.97 -13.46 -6.67
CA ILE A 85 -7.51 -12.67 -5.52
C ILE A 85 -7.54 -13.54 -4.25
N ASP A 86 -8.56 -14.39 -4.09
CA ASP A 86 -8.63 -15.34 -2.98
C ASP A 86 -7.48 -16.37 -3.00
N THR A 87 -7.02 -16.84 -4.17
CA THR A 87 -5.83 -17.71 -4.21
C THR A 87 -4.58 -17.01 -3.68
N VAL A 88 -4.44 -15.70 -3.92
CA VAL A 88 -3.32 -14.90 -3.39
C VAL A 88 -3.47 -14.72 -1.88
N ARG A 89 -4.69 -14.46 -1.40
CA ARG A 89 -5.01 -14.40 0.03
C ARG A 89 -4.58 -15.67 0.75
N GLU A 90 -4.95 -16.84 0.22
CA GLU A 90 -4.60 -18.14 0.81
C GLU A 90 -3.10 -18.39 0.79
N LYS A 91 -2.45 -18.18 -0.37
CA LYS A 91 -1.02 -18.40 -0.53
C LYS A 91 -0.16 -17.60 0.45
N PHE A 92 -0.58 -16.37 0.75
CA PHE A 92 0.18 -15.46 1.63
C PHE A 92 -0.43 -15.26 3.00
N ASN A 93 -1.44 -16.06 3.39
CA ASN A 93 -2.14 -15.94 4.67
C ASN A 93 -2.54 -14.47 4.97
N LEU A 94 -3.27 -13.85 4.04
CA LEU A 94 -3.68 -12.45 4.14
C LEU A 94 -5.04 -12.34 4.82
N ASN A 95 -5.22 -11.28 5.60
CA ASN A 95 -6.55 -10.80 5.93
C ASN A 95 -7.09 -9.99 4.74
N LEU A 96 -8.07 -10.52 4.01
CA LEU A 96 -8.66 -9.83 2.86
C LEU A 96 -9.95 -9.13 3.27
N VAL A 97 -9.98 -7.82 3.07
CA VAL A 97 -11.10 -6.96 3.38
C VAL A 97 -11.56 -6.30 2.08
N TRP A 98 -12.78 -6.60 1.69
CA TRP A 98 -13.42 -5.98 0.55
C TRP A 98 -14.11 -4.69 0.98
N PHE A 99 -13.88 -3.60 0.25
CA PHE A 99 -14.58 -2.34 0.47
C PHE A 99 -15.22 -1.79 -0.81
N ASN A 100 -16.21 -0.91 -0.66
CA ASN A 100 -16.98 -0.34 -1.79
C ASN A 100 -17.01 1.20 -1.80
N ALA A 101 -16.56 1.85 -0.73
CA ALA A 101 -16.51 3.30 -0.63
C ALA A 101 -15.25 3.79 0.12
N GLY A 102 -14.81 5.01 -0.16
CA GLY A 102 -13.65 5.59 0.54
C GLY A 102 -13.85 5.76 2.04
N SER A 103 -15.08 5.93 2.51
CA SER A 103 -15.40 5.96 3.95
C SER A 103 -15.07 4.65 4.65
N GLU A 104 -15.31 3.50 4.00
CA GLU A 104 -15.04 2.18 4.56
C GLU A 104 -13.53 1.95 4.79
N VAL A 105 -12.67 2.63 4.02
CA VAL A 105 -11.22 2.63 4.27
C VAL A 105 -10.94 3.31 5.61
N ILE A 106 -11.51 4.48 5.86
CA ILE A 106 -11.35 5.21 7.12
C ILE A 106 -11.93 4.38 8.28
N ASP A 107 -13.11 3.80 8.08
CA ASP A 107 -13.77 2.98 9.09
C ASP A 107 -12.89 1.79 9.49
N TYR A 108 -12.26 1.12 8.53
CA TYR A 108 -11.32 0.03 8.80
C TYR A 108 -10.02 0.51 9.48
N LEU A 109 -9.47 1.65 9.04
CA LEU A 109 -8.27 2.20 9.65
C LEU A 109 -8.51 2.55 11.13
N ASN A 110 -9.67 3.11 11.45
CA ASN A 110 -10.02 3.44 12.83
C ASN A 110 -10.46 2.22 13.65
N ASN A 111 -11.19 1.30 13.02
CA ASN A 111 -11.85 0.17 13.68
C ASN A 111 -11.73 -1.12 12.83
N PRO A 112 -10.57 -1.78 12.82
CA PRO A 112 -10.42 -3.05 12.11
C PRO A 112 -11.30 -4.13 12.74
N ALA A 113 -11.68 -5.13 11.95
CA ALA A 113 -12.37 -6.29 12.48
C ALA A 113 -11.43 -7.07 13.43
N GLY A 114 -11.88 -7.33 14.67
CA GLY A 114 -11.12 -8.07 15.68
C GLY A 114 -10.49 -7.19 16.75
N ALA A 115 -9.19 -7.36 17.00
CA ALA A 115 -8.46 -6.60 18.01
C ALA A 115 -8.40 -5.11 17.62
N GLY A 116 -8.97 -4.24 18.46
CA GLY A 116 -9.02 -2.80 18.19
C GLY A 116 -7.64 -2.13 18.17
N ARG A 117 -7.57 -0.87 17.72
CA ARG A 117 -6.33 -0.09 17.58
C ARG A 117 -5.57 0.19 18.87
N ASN A 118 -6.15 -0.11 20.04
CA ASN A 118 -5.43 -0.08 21.32
C ASN A 118 -4.47 -1.26 21.48
N GLN A 119 -4.70 -2.36 20.77
CA GLN A 119 -3.89 -3.58 20.83
C GLN A 119 -3.00 -3.73 19.60
N VAL A 120 -3.55 -3.45 18.40
CA VAL A 120 -2.83 -3.61 17.13
C VAL A 120 -2.74 -2.28 16.40
N LYS A 121 -1.54 -1.73 16.32
CA LYS A 121 -1.26 -0.49 15.58
C LYS A 121 -0.97 -0.76 14.12
N ILE A 122 -1.21 0.24 13.27
CA ILE A 122 -0.79 0.23 11.87
C ILE A 122 0.71 0.53 11.84
N VAL A 123 1.51 -0.46 11.47
CA VAL A 123 2.98 -0.33 11.32
C VAL A 123 3.39 -0.07 9.88
N GLY A 124 2.51 -0.36 8.93
CA GLY A 124 2.70 -0.01 7.54
C GLY A 124 1.40 0.21 6.80
N PHE A 125 1.41 1.14 5.85
CA PHE A 125 0.28 1.41 4.96
C PHE A 125 0.79 1.73 3.56
N GLU A 126 0.39 0.95 2.57
CA GLU A 126 0.76 1.18 1.18
C GLU A 126 -0.44 1.23 0.25
N TYR A 127 -0.50 2.23 -0.63
CA TYR A 127 -1.56 2.37 -1.64
C TYR A 127 -1.08 2.01 -3.05
N PHE A 128 -1.82 1.11 -3.71
CA PHE A 128 -1.67 0.74 -5.11
C PHE A 128 -2.96 1.05 -5.87
N GLY A 129 -2.92 2.07 -6.73
CA GLY A 129 -4.06 2.44 -7.54
C GLY A 129 -3.84 3.77 -8.25
N HIS A 130 -4.91 4.24 -8.88
CA HIS A 130 -4.94 5.55 -9.51
C HIS A 130 -4.99 6.66 -8.46
N SER A 131 -4.33 7.76 -8.75
CA SER A 131 -4.41 8.93 -7.90
C SER A 131 -4.09 10.19 -8.68
N ASN A 132 -4.50 11.30 -8.09
CA ASN A 132 -4.00 12.62 -8.42
C ASN A 132 -3.41 13.24 -7.14
N ARG A 133 -3.10 14.53 -7.18
CA ARG A 133 -2.57 15.25 -6.01
C ARG A 133 -3.44 15.18 -4.76
N ALA A 134 -4.74 14.98 -4.89
CA ALA A 134 -5.73 15.13 -3.83
C ALA A 134 -6.53 13.86 -3.47
N CYS A 135 -6.48 12.80 -4.29
CA CYS A 135 -7.30 11.61 -4.07
C CYS A 135 -6.55 10.31 -4.33
N PHE A 136 -6.78 9.31 -3.48
CA PHE A 136 -6.77 7.91 -3.91
C PHE A 136 -8.06 7.61 -4.67
N MET A 137 -7.96 7.06 -5.87
CA MET A 137 -9.10 6.84 -6.76
C MET A 137 -9.32 5.34 -6.92
N PHE A 138 -10.45 4.85 -6.41
CA PHE A 138 -10.70 3.41 -6.28
C PHE A 138 -11.42 2.82 -7.49
N ASP A 139 -12.19 3.58 -8.25
CA ASP A 139 -12.95 3.08 -9.39
C ASP A 139 -12.61 3.79 -10.70
N TYR A 140 -11.47 4.47 -10.77
CA TYR A 140 -11.10 5.26 -11.93
C TYR A 140 -11.10 4.43 -13.22
N SER A 141 -11.90 4.85 -14.21
CA SER A 141 -12.07 4.17 -15.51
C SER A 141 -12.59 2.73 -15.43
N ASN A 142 -13.24 2.34 -14.31
CA ASN A 142 -13.90 1.04 -14.19
C ASN A 142 -15.31 1.06 -14.79
N LEU A 143 -16.12 2.05 -14.40
CA LEU A 143 -17.51 2.21 -14.87
C LEU A 143 -17.68 3.34 -15.88
N ILE A 144 -16.95 4.45 -15.70
CA ILE A 144 -17.02 5.63 -16.56
C ILE A 144 -15.59 5.92 -17.02
N ASP A 145 -15.40 6.01 -18.34
CA ASP A 145 -14.09 6.31 -18.92
C ASP A 145 -13.56 7.65 -18.39
N SER A 146 -12.29 7.65 -17.98
CA SER A 146 -11.57 8.81 -17.47
C SER A 146 -12.25 9.53 -16.28
N ALA A 147 -13.10 8.83 -15.53
CA ALA A 147 -13.76 9.36 -14.33
C ALA A 147 -13.74 8.36 -13.17
N CYS A 148 -14.06 8.85 -11.98
CA CYS A 148 -14.04 8.14 -10.70
C CYS A 148 -15.28 8.52 -9.89
N LYS A 149 -15.99 7.54 -9.34
CA LYS A 149 -17.16 7.70 -8.46
C LYS A 149 -16.86 7.30 -7.02
N SER A 150 -15.73 6.66 -6.75
CA SER A 150 -15.30 6.22 -5.43
C SER A 150 -13.83 6.59 -5.20
N TRP A 151 -13.59 7.50 -4.27
CA TRP A 151 -12.26 8.00 -3.92
C TRP A 151 -12.15 8.23 -2.41
N LEU A 152 -10.92 8.37 -1.93
CA LEU A 152 -10.61 8.93 -0.62
C LEU A 152 -9.93 10.29 -0.85
N HIS A 153 -10.62 11.38 -0.50
CA HIS A 153 -10.09 12.73 -0.69
C HIS A 153 -9.17 13.12 0.47
N GLU A 154 -8.12 13.90 0.18
CA GLU A 154 -7.12 14.36 1.14
C GLU A 154 -7.68 15.20 2.32
N ASN A 155 -8.90 15.72 2.18
CA ASN A 155 -9.61 16.45 3.23
C ASN A 155 -10.29 15.52 4.24
N GLU A 156 -10.57 14.29 3.84
CA GLU A 156 -11.19 13.29 4.70
C GLU A 156 -10.15 12.57 5.57
N LEU A 157 -8.86 12.72 5.27
CA LEU A 157 -7.77 12.15 6.07
C LEU A 157 -7.85 12.60 7.54
N ALA A 158 -8.38 13.79 7.83
CA ALA A 158 -8.56 14.28 9.20
C ALA A 158 -9.55 13.42 10.03
N LYS A 159 -10.32 12.54 9.41
CA LYS A 159 -11.19 11.56 10.08
C LYS A 159 -10.42 10.31 10.54
N ILE A 160 -9.19 10.11 10.07
CA ILE A 160 -8.31 9.01 10.51
C ILE A 160 -7.74 9.37 11.88
N GLU A 161 -7.83 8.46 12.85
CA GLU A 161 -7.31 8.76 14.17
C GLU A 161 -5.79 8.58 14.20
N ARG A 162 -5.06 9.67 14.47
CA ARG A 162 -3.60 9.68 14.59
C ARG A 162 -3.04 8.57 15.49
N ARG A 163 -3.78 8.21 16.55
CA ARG A 163 -3.37 7.18 17.50
C ARG A 163 -3.28 5.78 16.89
N ASP A 164 -3.88 5.54 15.73
CA ASP A 164 -3.97 4.20 15.13
C ASP A 164 -2.66 3.75 14.50
N PHE A 165 -1.80 4.71 14.13
CA PHE A 165 -0.49 4.46 13.57
C PHE A 165 0.55 4.29 14.67
N ALA A 166 1.43 3.30 14.49
CA ALA A 166 2.62 3.14 15.33
C ALA A 166 3.59 4.30 15.09
N HIS A 167 4.40 4.62 16.10
CA HIS A 167 5.50 5.55 15.90
C HIS A 167 6.47 4.99 14.86
N GLY A 168 6.79 5.78 13.84
CA GLY A 168 7.67 5.35 12.75
C GLY A 168 7.02 4.42 11.72
N ALA A 169 5.68 4.32 11.68
CA ALA A 169 4.97 3.53 10.68
C ALA A 169 5.40 3.92 9.25
N TYR A 170 5.64 2.93 8.41
CA TYR A 170 6.02 3.14 7.01
C TYR A 170 4.78 3.39 6.16
N VAL A 171 4.67 4.57 5.55
CA VAL A 171 3.52 4.90 4.70
C VAL A 171 3.98 5.28 3.30
N ARG A 172 3.38 4.68 2.27
CA ARG A 172 3.70 4.99 0.87
C ARG A 172 2.48 4.93 -0.05
N SER A 173 2.39 5.87 -0.96
CA SER A 173 1.51 5.78 -2.12
C SER A 173 2.35 5.51 -3.37
N TRP A 174 1.96 4.51 -4.15
CA TRP A 174 2.55 4.21 -5.45
C TRP A 174 1.82 4.85 -6.64
N GLY A 175 0.75 5.61 -6.35
CA GLY A 175 -0.01 6.32 -7.36
C GLY A 175 0.62 7.64 -7.79
N CYS A 176 0.19 8.15 -8.92
CA CYS A 176 0.65 9.42 -9.48
C CYS A 176 0.33 10.62 -8.58
N HIS A 177 1.22 11.62 -8.56
CA HIS A 177 1.02 12.97 -8.03
C HIS A 177 0.70 13.10 -6.52
N THR A 178 0.64 12.03 -5.74
CA THR A 178 0.27 12.08 -4.31
C THR A 178 1.28 12.83 -3.43
N GLY A 179 2.51 13.02 -3.90
CA GLY A 179 3.51 13.89 -3.30
C GLY A 179 3.11 15.37 -3.33
N GLU A 180 2.38 15.80 -4.34
CA GLU A 180 2.15 17.23 -4.62
C GLU A 180 1.21 17.91 -3.62
N SER A 181 0.37 17.16 -2.91
CA SER A 181 -0.49 17.70 -1.83
C SER A 181 -0.78 16.67 -0.75
N MET A 182 -1.21 15.47 -1.13
CA MET A 182 -1.72 14.48 -0.20
C MET A 182 -0.73 14.04 0.87
N SER A 183 0.57 13.95 0.56
CA SER A 183 1.62 13.57 1.53
C SER A 183 1.68 14.53 2.72
N LYS A 184 1.58 15.84 2.46
CA LYS A 184 1.56 16.88 3.50
C LYS A 184 0.28 16.82 4.35
N LYS A 185 -0.87 16.56 3.72
CA LYS A 185 -2.13 16.44 4.46
C LYS A 185 -2.21 15.15 5.27
N TRP A 186 -1.65 14.07 4.76
CA TRP A 186 -1.49 12.81 5.48
C TRP A 186 -0.72 13.04 6.78
N TYR A 187 0.46 13.67 6.71
CA TYR A 187 1.24 13.98 7.92
C TYR A 187 0.48 14.82 8.93
N ARG A 188 -0.27 15.83 8.47
CA ARG A 188 -1.10 16.67 9.34
C ARG A 188 -2.19 15.86 10.06
N ALA A 189 -2.81 14.92 9.36
CA ALA A 189 -3.88 14.10 9.90
C ALA A 189 -3.37 12.98 10.83
N THR A 190 -2.38 12.21 10.37
CA THR A 190 -1.97 10.95 11.02
C THR A 190 -0.67 11.08 11.81
N GLY A 191 0.08 12.17 11.65
CA GLY A 191 1.42 12.31 12.23
C GLY A 191 2.50 11.42 11.63
N THR A 192 2.20 10.67 10.56
CA THR A 192 3.15 9.81 9.84
C THR A 192 3.52 10.42 8.50
N HIS A 193 4.76 10.24 8.06
CA HIS A 193 5.18 10.71 6.74
C HIS A 193 4.77 9.71 5.67
N MET A 194 3.98 10.15 4.70
CA MET A 194 3.65 9.33 3.54
C MET A 194 4.59 9.66 2.38
N ILE A 195 5.27 8.63 1.87
CA ILE A 195 6.05 8.75 0.65
C ILE A 195 5.09 8.83 -0.54
N GLY A 196 5.12 9.91 -1.31
CA GLY A 196 4.27 10.12 -2.49
C GLY A 196 5.07 10.59 -3.70
N ALA A 197 4.51 10.38 -4.90
CA ALA A 197 5.13 10.79 -6.17
C ALA A 197 4.84 12.26 -6.48
N ILE A 198 5.87 13.01 -6.88
CA ILE A 198 5.71 14.18 -7.74
C ILE A 198 5.82 13.68 -9.19
N GLY A 199 4.77 13.88 -9.99
CA GLY A 199 4.67 13.34 -11.34
C GLY A 199 3.98 11.96 -11.43
N LYS A 200 4.03 11.40 -12.64
CA LYS A 200 3.39 10.14 -13.02
C LYS A 200 4.22 8.92 -12.61
N THR A 201 3.52 7.89 -12.15
CA THR A 201 4.08 6.57 -11.93
C THR A 201 3.61 5.59 -13.02
N GLN A 202 4.42 4.58 -13.30
CA GLN A 202 4.09 3.49 -14.20
C GLN A 202 4.14 2.18 -13.44
N PHE A 203 3.06 1.41 -13.54
CA PHE A 203 3.01 0.06 -13.01
C PHE A 203 3.70 -0.90 -13.99
N MET A 204 4.59 -1.72 -13.45
CA MET A 204 5.44 -2.63 -14.19
C MET A 204 5.01 -4.08 -13.94
N MET A 205 5.50 -5.00 -14.78
CA MET A 205 5.11 -6.41 -14.68
C MET A 205 5.87 -7.18 -13.61
N GLU A 206 7.13 -6.83 -13.37
CA GLU A 206 8.08 -7.59 -12.54
C GLU A 206 8.69 -6.76 -11.41
N GLU A 207 8.31 -5.48 -11.30
CA GLU A 207 8.82 -4.58 -10.27
C GLU A 207 7.72 -3.67 -9.72
N LEU A 208 8.03 -3.01 -8.59
CA LEU A 208 7.14 -2.01 -8.01
C LEU A 208 7.09 -0.76 -8.91
N PRO A 209 6.02 0.06 -8.81
CA PRO A 209 5.84 1.18 -9.72
C PRO A 209 7.01 2.17 -9.74
N ILE A 210 7.40 2.59 -10.95
CA ILE A 210 8.51 3.53 -11.20
C ILE A 210 7.99 4.93 -11.53
N LEU A 211 8.84 5.95 -11.39
CA LEU A 211 8.55 7.31 -11.87
C LEU A 211 8.91 7.43 -13.35
N ILE A 212 8.03 8.04 -14.13
CA ILE A 212 8.23 8.23 -15.58
C ILE A 212 8.20 9.70 -16.03
N SER A 213 7.89 10.63 -15.12
CA SER A 213 7.92 12.06 -15.44
C SER A 213 9.33 12.60 -15.38
N GLU A 214 9.67 13.49 -16.32
CA GLU A 214 10.88 14.28 -16.23
C GLU A 214 10.87 15.11 -14.92
N GLY A 215 11.95 15.03 -14.15
CA GLY A 215 12.03 15.65 -12.83
C GLY A 215 11.14 15.01 -11.74
N GLY A 216 10.50 13.87 -12.04
CA GLY A 216 9.71 13.12 -11.07
C GLY A 216 10.56 12.63 -9.89
N LYS A 217 10.00 12.67 -8.69
CA LYS A 217 10.68 12.22 -7.47
C LYS A 217 9.70 11.75 -6.40
N TRP A 218 10.19 10.88 -5.52
CA TRP A 218 9.49 10.49 -4.30
C TRP A 218 9.80 11.49 -3.19
N ILE A 219 8.77 11.97 -2.50
CA ILE A 219 8.89 12.91 -1.38
C ILE A 219 8.12 12.41 -0.17
N ASN A 220 8.42 12.91 1.03
CA ASN A 220 7.72 12.60 2.28
C ASN A 220 7.54 13.83 3.17
#